data_AF-R9KJI3-F1
#
_entry.id   AF-R9KJI3-F1
#
_cell.length_a   1.000
_cell.length_b   1.000
_cell.length_c   1.000
_cell.angle_alpha   90.00
_cell.angle_beta   90.00
_cell.angle_gamma   90.00
#
_symmetry.space_group_name_H-M   'P 1'
#
loop_
_entity.id
_entity.type
_entity.pdbx_description
1 polymer ?
#
loop_
_entity_poly.entity_id
_entity_poly.type
_entity_poly.pdbx_seq_one_letter_code
_entity_poly.pdbx_strand_id
1 'polypeptide(L)' 'MEVIKSIREKLYEPEFSDLTVVDFSDLAQGCKTYNEFIEKMKDVPETELNYYGVAICGAKKKVNKLTGSMALLR' A
#
# COMPACT_ATOMS: atom_id res chain seq x y z
N MET A 1 8.20 8.96 -3.22
CA MET A 1 6.92 8.33 -3.64
C MET A 1 7.13 7.02 -4.39
N GLU A 2 8.21 6.82 -5.15
CA GLU A 2 8.47 5.59 -5.92
C GLU A 2 8.67 4.32 -5.06
N VAL A 3 9.22 4.45 -3.85
CA VAL A 3 9.50 3.31 -2.96
C VAL A 3 8.23 2.55 -2.60
N ILE A 4 7.12 3.24 -2.33
CA ILE A 4 5.85 2.61 -1.95
C ILE A 4 5.28 1.80 -3.13
N LYS A 5 5.35 2.35 -4.36
CA LYS A 5 4.94 1.62 -5.58
C LYS A 5 5.77 0.35 -5.78
N SER A 6 7.09 0.44 -5.65
CA SER A 6 7.97 -0.75 -5.78
C SER A 6 7.71 -1.81 -4.70
N ILE A 7 7.44 -1.39 -3.46
CA ILE A 7 7.06 -2.30 -2.38
C ILE A 7 5.73 -3.01 -2.68
N ARG A 8 4.75 -2.26 -3.21
CA ARG A 8 3.45 -2.78 -3.60
C ARG A 8 3.53 -3.78 -4.76
N GLU A 9 4.34 -3.51 -5.78
CA GLU A 9 4.58 -4.47 -6.86
C GLU A 9 5.14 -5.79 -6.34
N LYS A 10 6.10 -5.74 -5.41
CA LYS A 10 6.66 -6.94 -4.77
C LYS A 10 5.65 -7.68 -3.91
N LEU A 11 4.68 -6.98 -3.33
CA LEU A 11 3.62 -7.61 -2.52
C LEU A 11 2.67 -8.48 -3.36
N TYR A 12 2.55 -8.22 -4.66
CA TYR A 12 1.78 -9.08 -5.57
C TYR A 12 2.54 -10.37 -5.95
N GLU A 13 3.81 -10.50 -5.59
CA GLU A 13 4.54 -11.76 -5.80
C GLU A 13 3.98 -12.86 -4.88
N PRO A 14 3.89 -14.11 -5.36
CA PRO A 14 3.33 -15.22 -4.59
C PRO A 14 4.07 -15.46 -3.25
N GLU A 15 5.35 -15.07 -3.16
CA GLU A 15 6.13 -15.15 -1.92
C GLU A 15 5.52 -14.31 -0.78
N PHE A 16 4.80 -13.24 -1.10
CA PHE A 16 4.25 -12.27 -0.14
C PHE A 16 2.71 -12.27 -0.09
N SER A 17 2.06 -13.21 -0.78
CA SER A 17 0.59 -13.34 -0.85
C SER A 17 -0.10 -13.56 0.51
N ASP A 18 0.64 -14.01 1.52
CA ASP A 18 0.22 -14.18 2.92
C ASP A 18 0.36 -12.91 3.76
N LEU A 19 0.90 -11.83 3.21
CA LEU A 19 0.97 -10.53 3.88
C LEU A 19 -0.33 -9.75 3.66
N THR A 20 -0.83 -9.14 4.73
CA THR A 20 -1.92 -8.18 4.65
C THR A 20 -1.34 -6.81 4.35
N VAL A 21 -1.84 -6.18 3.30
CA VAL A 21 -1.40 -4.87 2.83
C VAL A 21 -2.57 -3.91 2.92
N VAL A 22 -2.33 -2.73 3.49
CA VAL A 22 -3.29 -1.64 3.55
C VAL A 22 -2.61 -0.39 3.02
N ASP A 23 -2.97 0.03 1.82
CA ASP A 23 -2.48 1.25 1.19
C ASP A 23 -3.31 2.48 1.56
N PHE A 24 -2.64 3.62 1.67
CA PHE A 24 -3.24 4.94 1.90
C PHE A 24 -2.98 5.82 0.68
N SER A 25 -4.03 6.05 -0.11
CA SER A 25 -4.00 6.94 -1.28
C SER A 25 -4.53 8.34 -0.98
N ASP A 26 -4.15 9.31 -1.81
CA ASP A 26 -4.71 10.67 -1.84
C ASP A 26 -6.24 10.68 -2.00
N LEU A 27 -6.74 9.74 -2.79
CA LEU A 27 -8.15 9.50 -3.00
C LEU A 27 -8.88 9.17 -1.70
N ALA A 28 -8.26 8.34 -0.83
CA ALA A 28 -8.82 8.01 0.48
C ALA A 28 -8.91 9.23 1.40
N GLN A 29 -7.90 10.11 1.36
CA GLN A 29 -7.90 11.36 2.15
C GLN A 29 -8.96 12.36 1.66
N GLY A 30 -9.26 12.34 0.35
CA GLY A 30 -10.29 13.20 -0.27
C GLY A 30 -11.73 12.71 -0.10
N CYS A 31 -11.95 11.52 0.47
CA CYS A 31 -13.29 10.96 0.68
C CYS A 31 -13.73 11.16 2.13
N LYS A 32 -14.96 11.63 2.34
CA LYS A 32 -15.52 11.81 3.69
C LYS A 32 -16.37 10.63 4.13
N THR A 33 -16.81 9.80 3.18
CA THR A 33 -17.61 8.61 3.44
C THR A 33 -17.02 7.37 2.76
N TYR A 34 -17.29 6.20 3.33
CA TYR A 34 -16.84 4.92 2.78
C TYR A 34 -17.44 4.65 1.37
N ASN A 35 -18.66 5.10 1.13
CA ASN A 35 -19.31 4.96 -0.18
C ASN A 35 -18.58 5.77 -1.26
N GLU A 36 -18.23 7.04 -0.98
CA GLU A 36 -17.43 7.86 -1.89
C GLU A 36 -16.08 7.22 -2.20
N PHE A 37 -15.45 6.61 -1.20
CA PHE A 37 -14.20 5.90 -1.37
C PHE A 37 -14.35 4.71 -2.32
N ILE A 38 -15.34 3.84 -2.11
CA ILE A 38 -15.56 2.66 -2.96
C ILE A 38 -15.85 3.08 -4.41
N GLU A 39 -16.74 4.05 -4.62
CA GLU A 39 -17.08 4.49 -5.98
C GLU A 39 -15.87 5.06 -6.70
N LYS A 40 -15.11 5.94 -6.03
CA LYS A 40 -13.92 6.54 -6.62
C LYS A 40 -12.77 5.55 -6.82
N MET A 41 -12.57 4.59 -5.90
CA MET A 41 -11.57 3.51 -6.07
C MET A 41 -11.90 2.61 -7.26
N LYS A 42 -13.19 2.44 -7.59
CA LYS A 42 -13.61 1.56 -8.68
C LYS A 42 -13.28 2.14 -10.06
N ASP A 43 -13.35 3.46 -10.21
CA ASP A 43 -13.14 4.15 -11.48
C ASP A 43 -11.70 4.64 -11.68
N VAL A 44 -10.87 4.69 -10.64
CA VAL A 44 -9.49 5.19 -10.74
C VAL A 44 -8.51 4.02 -10.92
N PRO A 45 -7.74 3.99 -12.02
CA PRO A 45 -6.73 2.96 -12.21
C PRO A 45 -5.59 3.10 -11.20
N GLU A 46 -5.07 1.97 -10.74
CA GLU A 46 -3.99 1.88 -9.74
C GLU A 46 -2.73 2.71 -10.10
N THR A 47 -2.50 2.92 -11.40
CA THR A 47 -1.40 3.73 -11.93
C THR A 47 -1.54 5.22 -11.63
N GLU A 48 -2.77 5.73 -11.54
CA GLU A 48 -3.10 7.14 -11.27
C GLU A 48 -3.24 7.44 -9.77
N LEU A 49 -3.32 6.42 -8.92
CA LEU A 49 -3.37 6.59 -7.47
C LEU A 49 -2.01 7.02 -6.92
N ASN A 50 -2.00 8.13 -6.19
CA ASN A 50 -0.84 8.57 -5.41
C ASN A 50 -0.92 7.97 -4.02
N TYR A 51 -0.02 7.04 -3.72
CA TYR A 51 0.09 6.44 -2.39
C TYR A 51 0.97 7.29 -1.48
N TYR A 52 0.38 7.77 -0.39
CA TYR A 52 1.09 8.47 0.67
C TYR A 52 1.72 7.51 1.67
N GLY A 53 1.14 6.33 1.85
CA GLY A 53 1.64 5.32 2.77
C GLY A 53 1.16 3.92 2.42
N VAL A 54 1.86 2.92 2.96
CA VAL A 54 1.42 1.53 2.93
C VAL A 54 1.73 0.91 4.29
N ALA A 55 0.74 0.22 4.86
CA ALA A 55 0.88 -0.59 6.05
C ALA A 55 0.93 -2.06 5.63
N ILE A 56 1.87 -2.80 6.21
CA ILE A 56 2.11 -4.21 5.90
C ILE A 56 2.10 -4.98 7.21
N CYS A 57 1.27 -6.01 7.28
CA CYS A 57 1.15 -6.88 8.44
C CYS A 57 1.32 -8.35 8.01
N GLY A 58 2.11 -9.11 8.77
CA GLY A 58 2.27 -10.54 8.52
C GLY A 58 3.58 -11.06 9.10
N ALA A 59 4.12 -12.13 8.49
CA ALA A 59 5.32 -12.79 9.00
C ALA A 59 6.52 -11.84 9.05
N LYS A 60 7.07 -11.60 10.25
CA LYS A 60 8.18 -10.66 10.50
C LYS A 60 9.36 -10.82 9.52
N LYS A 61 9.73 -12.05 9.15
CA LYS A 61 10.81 -12.32 8.20
C LYS A 61 10.51 -11.74 6.81
N LYS A 62 9.28 -11.91 6.32
CA LYS A 62 8.83 -11.42 5.01
C LYS A 62 8.68 -9.91 5.03
N VAL A 63 8.07 -9.35 6.07
CA VAL A 63 7.98 -7.90 6.27
C VAL A 63 9.37 -7.28 6.25
N ASN A 64 10.32 -7.79 7.04
CA ASN A 64 11.69 -7.28 7.07
C ASN A 64 12.43 -7.44 5.73
N LYS A 65 12.20 -8.53 4.99
CA LYS A 65 12.79 -8.73 3.66
C LYS A 65 12.28 -7.69 2.67
N LEU A 66 11.01 -7.33 2.77
CA LEU A 66 10.31 -6.40 1.88
C LEU A 66 10.61 -4.94 2.22
N THR A 67 10.66 -4.58 3.51
CA THR A 67 10.96 -3.23 3.98
C THR A 67 12.45 -2.93 4.08
N GLY A 68 13.30 -3.96 4.07
CA GLY A 68 14.74 -3.86 4.09
C GLY A 68 15.26 -2.94 5.20
N SER A 69 16.16 -2.03 4.82
CA SER A 69 16.81 -1.04 5.67
C SER A 69 16.14 0.33 5.63
N MET A 70 14.80 0.38 5.53
CA MET A 70 14.09 1.66 5.68
C MET A 70 14.35 2.27 7.06
N ALA A 71 14.65 3.57 7.07
CA ALA A 71 14.83 4.31 8.31
C ALA A 71 13.52 4.34 9.10
N LEU A 72 13.57 3.92 10.35
CA LEU A 72 12.45 4.08 11.27
C LEU A 72 12.29 5.57 11.59
N LEU A 73 11.06 6.07 11.53
CA LEU A 73 10.74 7.37 12.12
C LEU A 73 11.07 7.29 13.62
N ARG A 74 11.85 8.25 14.10
CA ARG A 74 12.20 8.43 15.51
C ARG A 74 11.31 9.49 16.14
#